data_AF-A0A178E1J1-F1
#
_entry.id   AF-A0A178E1J1-F1
#
_cell.length_a   1.000
_cell.length_b   1.000
_cell.length_c   1.000
_cell.angle_alpha   90.00
_cell.angle_beta   90.00
_cell.angle_gamma   90.00
#
_symmetry.space_group_name_H-M   'P 1'
#
loop_
_entity.id
_entity.type
_entity.pdbx_description
1 polymer ?
#
loop_
_entity_poly.entity_id
_entity_poly.type
_entity_poly.pdbx_seq_one_letter_code
_entity_poly.pdbx_strand_id
1 'polypeptide(L)'
;MESSPSALLKLLLPKTPFILKTALWHTISLSPTSSKWDLRTELTINILRDMIGPNAPVSTISKVQRLTTRDPGVKGKVWVSKVKLDVPEEGDVRQLVFKAIDDMGTGQEQWTKPETRPLEAEWNGYRADAKPEEPEPAGLSEQEKYEHLIKETSSKVTILYFHGGAMYLLDPATYRPTTSRLAKETGGRVFSVRYRLSPQNPFPAALLDCFTAYLSLLHPPPDAPHAPVPASEIVFGGDSAGGTCCSALLQLLLQIHRSTPTGQTPTVRFHGKDVEIPLPAGVAMVSPWLDVARGMPSVENLVKYDYLPTPSQTDKKEHLKCDAWPANPSRADLYCEGSALLHPLVSPLAAKDWSASPPLFFSVGEELLRDEGAVLAQRAATQGVPIVWREFEAMPHCFAMLLEAVNGSAVHYAEYAKFCREVVQGKKMENSGEIIAAKTLARKNVDVASELTDLTDEQVVEFMRKGKDRIERKMRRGEETSVEARPML
;
A
#
# COMPACT_ATOMS: atom_id res chain seq x y z
N MET A 1 17.26 -6.49 9.69
CA MET A 1 18.70 -6.86 9.61
C MET A 1 19.43 -6.05 10.66
N GLU A 2 20.22 -6.67 11.54
CA GLU A 2 21.18 -5.91 12.36
C GLU A 2 22.07 -5.11 11.41
N SER A 3 21.98 -3.79 11.48
CA SER A 3 22.81 -2.85 10.74
C SER A 3 24.21 -2.80 11.36
N SER A 4 24.87 -3.95 11.47
CA SER A 4 26.29 -3.97 11.78
C SER A 4 27.04 -3.33 10.60
N PRO A 5 27.99 -2.40 10.86
CA PRO A 5 28.88 -1.87 9.83
C PRO A 5 29.54 -2.98 9.00
N SER A 6 29.79 -4.15 9.59
CA SER A 6 30.38 -5.30 8.89
C SER A 6 29.41 -5.98 7.91
N ALA A 7 28.11 -5.99 8.18
CA ALA A 7 27.09 -6.54 7.27
C ALA A 7 26.85 -5.59 6.09
N LEU A 8 26.80 -4.28 6.36
CA LEU A 8 26.70 -3.25 5.32
C LEU A 8 27.95 -3.25 4.42
N LEU A 9 29.15 -3.37 5.01
CA LEU A 9 30.39 -3.47 4.27
C LEU A 9 30.44 -4.72 3.39
N LYS A 10 30.01 -5.89 3.89
CA LYS A 10 29.91 -7.13 3.09
C LYS A 10 28.92 -7.03 1.93
N LEU A 11 27.82 -6.28 2.11
CA LEU A 11 26.83 -6.03 1.06
C LEU A 11 27.36 -5.07 -0.02
N LEU A 12 28.13 -4.06 0.38
CA LEU A 12 28.63 -3.01 -0.51
C LEU A 12 29.96 -3.37 -1.20
N LEU A 13 30.82 -4.19 -0.59
CA LEU A 13 32.15 -4.54 -1.12
C LEU A 13 32.09 -5.06 -2.57
N PRO A 14 31.22 -6.03 -2.91
CA PRO A 14 31.11 -6.54 -4.29
C PRO A 14 30.60 -5.48 -5.27
N LYS A 15 29.87 -4.47 -4.77
CA LYS A 15 29.27 -3.38 -5.55
C LYS A 15 30.20 -2.18 -5.74
N THR A 16 31.40 -2.20 -5.16
CA THR A 16 32.35 -1.06 -5.19
C THR A 16 32.65 -0.54 -6.60
N PRO A 17 32.94 -1.39 -7.63
CA PRO A 17 33.20 -0.89 -8.98
C PRO A 17 31.99 -0.17 -9.60
N PHE A 18 30.78 -0.67 -9.32
CA PHE A 18 29.54 -0.07 -9.75
C PHE A 18 29.28 1.28 -9.06
N ILE A 19 29.46 1.33 -7.74
CA ILE A 19 29.34 2.56 -6.93
C ILE A 19 30.31 3.63 -7.44
N LEU A 20 31.57 3.28 -7.70
CA LEU A 20 32.58 4.20 -8.23
C LEU A 20 32.21 4.70 -9.63
N LYS A 21 31.68 3.83 -10.51
CA LYS A 21 31.20 4.23 -11.84
C LYS A 21 30.03 5.21 -11.73
N THR A 22 29.01 4.90 -10.91
CA THR A 22 27.87 5.80 -10.70
C THR A 22 28.32 7.15 -10.14
N ALA A 23 29.22 7.15 -9.15
CA ALA A 23 29.78 8.38 -8.60
C ALA A 23 30.49 9.22 -9.66
N LEU A 24 31.37 8.61 -10.46
CA LEU A 24 32.08 9.29 -11.53
C LEU A 24 31.10 9.92 -12.54
N TRP A 25 30.14 9.13 -13.05
CA TRP A 25 29.16 9.57 -14.05
C TRP A 25 28.24 10.68 -13.53
N HIS A 26 27.84 10.60 -12.26
CA HIS A 26 27.06 11.64 -11.60
C HIS A 26 27.87 12.94 -11.47
N THR A 27 29.13 12.86 -11.02
CA THR A 27 29.99 14.04 -10.83
C THR A 27 30.30 14.80 -12.12
N ILE A 28 30.32 14.12 -13.27
CA ILE A 28 30.51 14.74 -14.58
C ILE A 28 29.20 14.98 -15.34
N SER A 29 28.05 14.89 -14.65
CA SER A 29 26.70 15.16 -15.18
C SER A 29 26.31 14.32 -16.40
N LEU A 30 26.88 13.13 -16.55
CA LEU A 30 26.54 12.18 -17.62
C LEU A 30 25.45 11.18 -17.19
N SER A 31 25.07 11.16 -15.91
CA SER A 31 23.91 10.40 -15.46
C SER A 31 22.60 11.05 -15.94
N PRO A 32 21.64 10.28 -16.49
CA PRO A 32 20.34 10.80 -16.95
C PRO A 32 19.49 11.50 -15.88
N THR A 33 19.81 11.29 -14.59
CA THR A 33 19.08 11.84 -13.45
C THR A 33 19.90 12.84 -12.64
N SER A 34 21.17 13.09 -12.99
CA SER A 34 22.07 13.99 -12.27
C SER A 34 21.56 15.43 -12.09
N SER A 35 20.75 15.92 -13.02
CA SER A 35 20.09 17.23 -12.91
C SER A 35 19.04 17.26 -11.78
N LYS A 36 18.43 16.12 -11.44
CA LYS A 36 17.32 16.01 -10.48
C LYS A 36 17.70 15.37 -9.16
N TRP A 37 18.60 14.39 -9.15
CA TRP A 37 19.02 13.68 -7.96
C TRP A 37 20.34 14.20 -7.41
N ASP A 38 20.56 13.97 -6.13
CA ASP A 38 21.90 13.98 -5.55
C ASP A 38 22.55 12.60 -5.69
N LEU A 39 23.85 12.52 -5.42
CA LEU A 39 24.61 11.28 -5.55
C LEU A 39 24.06 10.18 -4.62
N ARG A 40 23.62 10.55 -3.41
CA ARG A 40 23.10 9.58 -2.42
C ARG A 40 21.83 8.91 -2.92
N THR A 41 20.91 9.69 -3.49
CA THR A 41 19.68 9.20 -4.10
C THR A 41 19.99 8.28 -5.27
N GLU A 42 20.85 8.73 -6.20
CA GLU A 42 21.20 7.92 -7.37
C GLU A 42 21.84 6.58 -6.98
N LEU A 43 22.78 6.57 -6.01
CA LEU A 43 23.38 5.34 -5.50
C LEU A 43 22.35 4.41 -4.85
N THR A 44 21.45 4.97 -4.04
CA THR A 44 20.41 4.19 -3.35
C THR A 44 19.50 3.49 -4.36
N ILE A 45 19.00 4.23 -5.35
CA ILE A 45 18.10 3.69 -6.39
C ILE A 45 18.80 2.66 -7.27
N ASN A 46 20.04 2.90 -7.63
CA ASN A 46 20.82 1.95 -8.42
C ASN A 46 21.13 0.65 -7.64
N ILE A 47 21.35 0.72 -6.32
CA ILE A 47 21.48 -0.47 -5.47
C ILE A 47 20.15 -1.25 -5.43
N LEU A 48 19.02 -0.57 -5.29
CA LEU A 48 17.69 -1.20 -5.29
C LEU A 48 17.39 -1.89 -6.62
N ARG A 49 17.67 -1.23 -7.75
CA ARG A 49 17.54 -1.82 -9.10
C ARG A 49 18.33 -3.11 -9.25
N ASP A 50 19.55 -3.17 -8.70
CA ASP A 50 20.35 -4.40 -8.71
C ASP A 50 19.75 -5.50 -7.81
N MET A 51 19.10 -5.12 -6.70
CA MET A 51 18.50 -6.06 -5.75
C MET A 51 17.17 -6.67 -6.20
N ILE A 52 16.35 -5.92 -6.95
CA ILE A 52 14.99 -6.39 -7.34
C ILE A 52 14.76 -6.43 -8.86
N GLY A 53 15.71 -5.92 -9.64
CA GLY A 53 15.59 -5.79 -11.08
C GLY A 53 15.67 -7.11 -11.86
N PRO A 54 15.75 -7.03 -13.21
CA PRO A 54 15.79 -8.20 -14.09
C PRO A 54 16.94 -9.15 -13.76
N ASN A 55 18.11 -8.61 -13.39
CA ASN A 55 19.32 -9.39 -13.11
C ASN A 55 19.44 -9.88 -11.66
N ALA A 56 18.50 -9.50 -10.78
CA ALA A 56 18.54 -9.91 -9.38
C ALA A 56 18.39 -11.43 -9.24
N PRO A 57 19.14 -12.10 -8.34
CA PRO A 57 19.02 -13.54 -8.11
C PRO A 57 17.58 -13.97 -7.85
N VAL A 58 17.17 -15.08 -8.47
CA VAL A 58 15.83 -15.64 -8.24
C VAL A 58 15.79 -16.33 -6.88
N SER A 59 14.72 -16.06 -6.12
CA SER A 59 14.45 -16.70 -4.82
C SER A 59 13.05 -17.29 -4.81
N THR A 60 12.81 -18.24 -3.90
CA THR A 60 11.46 -18.73 -3.60
C THR A 60 10.65 -17.66 -2.89
N ILE A 61 9.33 -17.64 -3.10
CA ILE A 61 8.40 -16.71 -2.43
C ILE A 61 8.50 -16.85 -0.92
N SER A 62 8.45 -18.08 -0.39
CA SER A 62 8.54 -18.33 1.05
C SER A 62 9.83 -17.80 1.68
N LYS A 63 10.95 -17.83 0.97
CA LYS A 63 12.22 -17.28 1.47
C LYS A 63 12.18 -15.76 1.52
N VAL A 64 11.68 -15.10 0.48
CA VAL A 64 11.58 -13.63 0.45
C VAL A 64 10.61 -13.16 1.53
N GLN A 65 9.45 -13.80 1.67
CA GLN A 65 8.48 -13.52 2.74
C GLN A 65 9.12 -13.62 4.12
N ARG A 66 9.76 -14.75 4.48
CA ARG A 66 10.42 -14.89 5.79
C ARG A 66 11.46 -13.80 6.06
N LEU A 67 12.12 -13.28 5.04
CA LEU A 67 13.10 -12.21 5.18
C LEU A 67 12.44 -10.85 5.37
N THR A 68 11.38 -10.56 4.61
CA THR A 68 10.72 -9.26 4.60
C THR A 68 9.69 -9.09 5.72
N THR A 69 9.19 -10.17 6.32
CA THR A 69 8.24 -10.12 7.45
C THR A 69 8.90 -10.29 8.82
N ARG A 70 10.23 -10.42 8.87
CA ARG A 70 10.97 -10.61 10.12
C ARG A 70 10.87 -9.36 11.00
N ASP A 71 10.26 -9.49 12.18
CA ASP A 71 10.20 -8.43 13.19
C ASP A 71 11.63 -7.99 13.57
N PRO A 72 12.01 -6.72 13.32
CA PRO A 72 13.34 -6.22 13.66
C PRO A 72 13.51 -5.89 15.16
N GLY A 73 12.48 -6.08 15.97
CA GLY A 73 12.39 -5.62 17.36
C GLY A 73 11.83 -4.21 17.46
N VAL A 74 11.33 -3.85 18.66
CA VAL A 74 10.83 -2.51 18.97
C VAL A 74 11.95 -1.71 19.62
N LYS A 75 12.29 -0.54 19.04
CA LYS A 75 13.30 0.37 19.56
C LYS A 75 13.08 1.79 19.03
N GLY A 76 13.70 2.76 19.69
CA GLY A 76 13.70 4.17 19.27
C GLY A 76 12.40 4.88 19.59
N LYS A 77 11.99 5.83 18.75
CA LYS A 77 10.92 6.77 19.06
C LYS A 77 9.52 6.27 18.73
N VAL A 78 9.23 5.01 19.04
CA VAL A 78 7.93 4.38 18.76
C VAL A 78 7.39 3.65 19.98
N TRP A 79 6.13 3.89 20.31
CA TRP A 79 5.32 3.00 21.13
C TRP A 79 4.67 1.95 20.23
N VAL A 80 4.70 0.69 20.66
CA VAL A 80 4.05 -0.42 19.96
C VAL A 80 3.19 -1.17 20.95
N SER A 81 1.88 -1.28 20.69
CA SER A 81 1.00 -2.21 21.40
C SER A 81 0.44 -3.21 20.38
N LYS A 82 0.85 -4.48 20.51
CA LYS A 82 0.46 -5.58 19.63
C LYS A 82 -0.91 -6.07 20.06
N VAL A 83 -1.83 -6.16 19.10
CA VAL A 83 -3.19 -6.63 19.34
C VAL A 83 -3.49 -7.87 18.53
N LYS A 84 -4.25 -8.76 19.16
CA LYS A 84 -4.89 -9.89 18.52
C LYS A 84 -6.36 -9.84 18.94
N LEU A 85 -7.23 -9.50 18.01
CA LEU A 85 -8.67 -9.37 18.26
C LEU A 85 -9.37 -10.56 17.66
N ASP A 86 -10.19 -11.22 18.46
CA ASP A 86 -11.05 -12.29 17.95
C ASP A 86 -12.04 -11.71 16.95
N VAL A 87 -12.28 -12.45 15.88
CA VAL A 87 -13.28 -12.11 14.88
C VAL A 87 -14.50 -12.99 15.14
N PRO A 88 -15.73 -12.44 15.15
CA PRO A 88 -16.93 -13.24 15.37
C PRO A 88 -17.01 -14.43 14.41
N GLU A 89 -17.54 -15.55 14.89
CA GLU A 89 -17.86 -16.72 14.05
C GLU A 89 -19.04 -16.43 13.08
N GLU A 90 -19.75 -15.33 13.32
CA GLU A 90 -20.84 -14.81 12.50
C GLU A 90 -20.35 -14.61 11.05
N GLY A 91 -21.10 -15.13 10.08
CA GLY A 91 -20.71 -15.11 8.67
C GLY A 91 -20.97 -13.77 7.97
N ASP A 92 -21.72 -12.86 8.58
CA ASP A 92 -22.33 -11.69 7.97
C ASP A 92 -21.30 -10.74 7.34
N VAL A 93 -20.18 -10.48 8.02
CA VAL A 93 -19.06 -9.67 7.48
C VAL A 93 -18.51 -10.29 6.20
N ARG A 94 -18.29 -11.61 6.18
CA ARG A 94 -17.83 -12.33 4.99
C ARG A 94 -18.87 -12.26 3.87
N GLN A 95 -20.15 -12.46 4.20
CA GLN A 95 -21.21 -12.44 3.20
C GLN A 95 -21.37 -11.07 2.56
N LEU A 96 -21.19 -9.97 3.30
CA LEU A 96 -21.18 -8.62 2.72
C LEU A 96 -20.03 -8.44 1.72
N VAL A 97 -18.82 -8.90 2.07
CA VAL A 97 -17.67 -8.86 1.14
C VAL A 97 -17.97 -9.69 -0.10
N PHE A 98 -18.46 -10.92 0.06
CA PHE A 98 -18.75 -11.83 -1.05
C PHE A 98 -19.83 -11.28 -1.98
N LYS A 99 -20.91 -10.75 -1.40
CA LYS A 99 -21.97 -10.10 -2.17
C LYS A 99 -21.44 -8.90 -2.95
N ALA A 100 -20.61 -8.05 -2.35
CA ALA A 100 -20.05 -6.90 -3.05
C ALA A 100 -19.11 -7.32 -4.19
N ILE A 101 -18.36 -8.42 -4.04
CA ILE A 101 -17.56 -8.99 -5.14
C ILE A 101 -18.49 -9.43 -6.28
N ASP A 102 -19.53 -10.19 -5.98
CA ASP A 102 -20.46 -10.65 -7.02
C ASP A 102 -21.20 -9.48 -7.70
N ASP A 103 -21.62 -8.46 -6.95
CA ASP A 103 -22.34 -7.29 -7.48
C ASP A 103 -21.44 -6.37 -8.34
N MET A 104 -20.14 -6.30 -8.05
CA MET A 104 -19.19 -5.43 -8.78
C MET A 104 -18.46 -6.15 -9.92
N GLY A 105 -18.54 -7.48 -9.96
CA GLY A 105 -17.91 -8.32 -10.96
C GLY A 105 -18.72 -8.46 -12.24
N THR A 106 -18.16 -9.20 -13.20
CA THR A 106 -18.87 -9.60 -14.42
C THR A 106 -19.57 -10.96 -14.27
N GLY A 107 -19.32 -11.66 -13.16
CA GLY A 107 -19.80 -13.03 -12.89
C GLY A 107 -18.91 -14.11 -13.50
N GLN A 108 -17.80 -13.74 -14.13
CA GLN A 108 -16.84 -14.67 -14.74
C GLN A 108 -15.58 -14.86 -13.87
N GLU A 109 -15.39 -13.99 -12.89
CA GLU A 109 -14.23 -13.98 -12.01
C GLU A 109 -14.22 -15.20 -11.10
N GLN A 110 -13.07 -15.87 -11.03
CA GLN A 110 -12.83 -16.95 -10.09
C GLN A 110 -12.16 -16.37 -8.86
N TRP A 111 -12.56 -16.82 -7.69
CA TRP A 111 -11.97 -16.44 -6.41
C TRP A 111 -12.40 -17.44 -5.34
N THR A 112 -11.68 -17.46 -4.21
CA THR A 112 -11.96 -18.40 -3.12
C THR A 112 -12.61 -17.67 -1.95
N LYS A 113 -13.49 -18.33 -1.20
CA LYS A 113 -14.13 -17.74 -0.02
C LYS A 113 -13.24 -17.97 1.21
N PRO A 114 -12.39 -17.00 1.63
CA PRO A 114 -11.50 -17.19 2.77
C PRO A 114 -12.29 -17.37 4.06
N GLU A 115 -11.75 -18.17 4.97
CA GLU A 115 -12.23 -18.25 6.36
C GLU A 115 -11.93 -16.96 7.13
N THR A 116 -12.71 -16.70 8.18
CA THR A 116 -12.35 -15.72 9.21
C THR A 116 -11.15 -16.21 10.01
N ARG A 117 -10.34 -15.28 10.50
CA ARG A 117 -9.23 -15.54 11.43
C ARG A 117 -9.12 -14.36 12.39
N PRO A 118 -8.56 -14.56 13.60
CA PRO A 118 -8.26 -13.46 14.50
C PRO A 118 -7.46 -12.37 13.77
N LEU A 119 -7.87 -11.12 13.97
CA LEU A 119 -7.20 -9.97 13.42
C LEU A 119 -5.93 -9.70 14.22
N GLU A 120 -4.80 -9.57 13.54
CA GLU A 120 -3.54 -9.14 14.15
C GLU A 120 -3.18 -7.73 13.66
N ALA A 121 -2.78 -6.86 14.58
CA ALA A 121 -2.36 -5.50 14.26
C ALA A 121 -1.40 -4.95 15.32
N GLU A 122 -0.85 -3.76 15.05
CA GLU A 122 -0.09 -2.99 16.03
C GLU A 122 -0.66 -1.58 16.13
N TRP A 123 -0.96 -1.13 17.34
CA TRP A 123 -1.04 0.29 17.64
C TRP A 123 0.37 0.87 17.64
N ASN A 124 0.59 1.91 16.85
CA ASN A 124 1.85 2.65 16.82
C ASN A 124 1.62 4.11 17.17
N GLY A 125 2.49 4.62 18.03
CA GLY A 125 2.52 6.03 18.41
C GLY A 125 3.94 6.55 18.51
N TYR A 126 4.08 7.86 18.58
CA TYR A 126 5.38 8.47 18.77
C TYR A 126 5.79 8.42 20.24
N ARG A 127 7.04 8.01 20.51
CA ARG A 127 7.64 8.00 21.86
C ARG A 127 8.65 9.14 21.92
N ALA A 128 8.21 10.32 22.36
CA ALA A 128 8.93 11.57 22.17
C ALA A 128 10.28 11.62 22.91
N ASP A 129 10.28 11.15 24.16
CA ASP A 129 11.41 11.25 25.09
C ASP A 129 12.48 10.17 24.88
N ALA A 130 12.18 9.15 24.06
CA ALA A 130 13.13 8.07 23.82
C ALA A 130 14.30 8.49 22.92
N LYS A 131 15.48 7.94 23.21
CA LYS A 131 16.68 8.11 22.39
C LYS A 131 16.60 7.28 21.10
N PRO A 132 17.33 7.66 20.04
CA PRO A 132 17.55 6.76 18.89
C PRO A 132 18.06 5.41 19.40
N GLU A 133 17.46 4.31 18.93
CA GLU A 133 17.79 2.94 19.32
C GLU A 133 17.48 2.52 20.77
N GLU A 134 16.85 3.37 21.59
CA GLU A 134 16.47 3.00 22.96
C GLU A 134 15.52 1.80 22.93
N PRO A 135 15.76 0.73 23.73
CA PRO A 135 14.87 -0.43 23.74
C PRO A 135 13.45 -0.06 24.16
N GLU A 136 12.50 -0.93 23.80
CA GLU A 136 11.15 -0.89 24.37
C GLU A 136 11.20 -1.03 25.91
N PRO A 137 10.35 -0.32 26.68
CA PRO A 137 10.37 -0.43 28.13
C PRO A 137 9.99 -1.85 28.56
N ALA A 138 10.82 -2.43 29.43
CA ALA A 138 10.62 -3.79 29.90
C ALA A 138 9.47 -3.88 30.91
N GLY A 139 8.73 -4.99 30.89
CA GLY A 139 7.73 -5.32 31.91
C GLY A 139 6.35 -4.70 31.72
N LEU A 140 6.11 -3.92 30.65
CA LEU A 140 4.78 -3.39 30.34
C LEU A 140 3.95 -4.42 29.56
N SER A 141 2.70 -4.60 29.97
CA SER A 141 1.66 -5.29 29.19
C SER A 141 1.28 -4.50 27.94
N GLU A 142 0.66 -5.16 26.95
CA GLU A 142 0.21 -4.48 25.72
C GLU A 142 -0.85 -3.39 26.01
N GLN A 143 -1.64 -3.56 27.07
CA GLN A 143 -2.57 -2.55 27.56
C GLN A 143 -1.85 -1.32 28.11
N GLU A 144 -0.86 -1.49 28.99
CA GLU A 144 -0.08 -0.38 29.53
C GLU A 144 0.68 0.36 28.42
N LYS A 145 1.25 -0.36 27.45
CA LYS A 145 1.89 0.24 26.27
C LYS A 145 0.90 1.11 25.48
N TYR A 146 -0.33 0.63 25.28
CA TYR A 146 -1.38 1.41 24.63
C TYR A 146 -1.75 2.66 25.45
N GLU A 147 -1.86 2.56 26.77
CA GLU A 147 -2.15 3.72 27.63
C GLU A 147 -1.04 4.77 27.60
N HIS A 148 0.23 4.33 27.61
CA HIS A 148 1.39 5.22 27.44
C HIS A 148 1.39 5.91 26.08
N LEU A 149 1.11 5.15 25.01
CA LEU A 149 0.94 5.68 23.67
C LEU A 149 -0.13 6.79 23.64
N ILE A 150 -1.31 6.54 24.21
CA ILE A 150 -2.44 7.47 24.19
C ILE A 150 -2.13 8.75 24.98
N LYS A 151 -1.39 8.66 26.10
CA LYS A 151 -0.96 9.83 26.88
C LYS A 151 -0.07 10.79 26.07
N GLU A 152 0.64 10.31 25.06
CA GLU A 152 1.48 11.13 24.17
C GLU A 152 0.74 11.62 22.91
N THR A 153 -0.50 11.18 22.66
CA THR A 153 -1.30 11.70 21.55
C THR A 153 -1.83 13.11 21.86
N SER A 154 -1.74 13.99 20.87
CA SER A 154 -2.23 15.39 20.94
C SER A 154 -3.34 15.69 19.91
N SER A 155 -3.73 14.68 19.14
CA SER A 155 -4.73 14.74 18.08
C SER A 155 -5.59 13.48 18.11
N LYS A 156 -6.84 13.61 17.67
CA LYS A 156 -7.78 12.48 17.59
C LYS A 156 -7.56 11.57 16.38
N VAL A 157 -6.71 12.00 15.44
CA VAL A 157 -6.42 11.26 14.20
C VAL A 157 -6.02 9.82 14.52
N THR A 158 -6.79 8.88 13.99
CA THR A 158 -6.46 7.46 13.94
C THR A 158 -6.24 7.08 12.48
N ILE A 159 -5.01 6.73 12.11
CA ILE A 159 -4.73 6.20 10.77
C ILE A 159 -4.91 4.68 10.80
N LEU A 160 -5.90 4.15 10.11
CA LEU A 160 -6.00 2.72 9.81
C LEU A 160 -5.02 2.42 8.67
N TYR A 161 -3.88 1.83 8.98
CA TYR A 161 -2.75 1.74 8.06
C TYR A 161 -2.58 0.33 7.48
N PHE A 162 -2.46 0.27 6.16
CA PHE A 162 -2.14 -0.92 5.40
C PHE A 162 -0.77 -0.74 4.75
N HIS A 163 0.19 -1.60 5.07
CA HIS A 163 1.53 -1.52 4.52
C HIS A 163 1.59 -1.93 3.04
N GLY A 164 2.55 -1.39 2.28
CA GLY A 164 2.91 -1.89 0.96
C GLY A 164 3.59 -3.27 0.96
N GLY A 165 4.20 -3.64 -0.17
CA GLY A 165 4.86 -4.95 -0.31
C GLY A 165 4.18 -5.89 -1.32
N ALA A 166 3.53 -5.33 -2.34
CA ALA A 166 2.93 -6.09 -3.45
C ALA A 166 1.97 -7.21 -3.01
N MET A 167 1.27 -7.05 -1.88
CA MET A 167 0.36 -8.03 -1.27
C MET A 167 1.00 -9.33 -0.74
N TYR A 168 2.32 -9.52 -0.91
CA TYR A 168 3.01 -10.74 -0.48
C TYR A 168 4.26 -10.52 0.36
N LEU A 169 4.63 -9.27 0.68
CA LEU A 169 5.83 -8.91 1.42
C LEU A 169 5.51 -7.98 2.59
N LEU A 170 6.50 -7.84 3.47
CA LEU A 170 6.50 -6.86 4.56
C LEU A 170 5.42 -7.14 5.61
N ASP A 171 5.45 -6.33 6.66
CA ASP A 171 4.72 -6.59 7.90
C ASP A 171 4.60 -5.29 8.71
N PRO A 172 3.57 -5.11 9.56
CA PRO A 172 3.51 -3.98 10.49
C PRO A 172 4.81 -3.75 11.27
N ALA A 173 5.47 -4.84 11.70
CA ALA A 173 6.72 -4.74 12.44
C ALA A 173 7.86 -4.07 11.65
N THR A 174 7.86 -4.23 10.32
CA THR A 174 8.85 -3.59 9.43
C THR A 174 8.46 -2.15 9.06
N TYR A 175 7.21 -1.76 9.28
CA TYR A 175 6.65 -0.46 8.94
C TYR A 175 6.68 0.57 10.08
N ARG A 176 7.10 0.17 11.28
CA ARG A 176 7.17 1.02 12.47
C ARG A 176 7.87 2.38 12.26
N PRO A 177 8.96 2.52 11.48
CA PRO A 177 9.54 3.85 11.21
C PRO A 177 8.55 4.80 10.52
N THR A 178 7.85 4.32 9.49
CA THR A 178 6.84 5.08 8.75
C THR A 178 5.66 5.43 9.65
N THR A 179 5.09 4.45 10.36
CA THR A 179 3.90 4.66 11.19
C THR A 179 4.21 5.51 12.42
N SER A 180 5.39 5.37 13.03
CA SER A 180 5.88 6.26 14.08
C SER A 180 6.02 7.70 13.59
N ARG A 181 6.56 7.89 12.37
CA ARG A 181 6.66 9.22 11.75
C ARG A 181 5.29 9.83 11.49
N LEU A 182 4.34 9.05 10.97
CA LEU A 182 2.97 9.51 10.76
C LEU A 182 2.27 9.86 12.08
N ALA A 183 2.43 9.05 13.13
CA ALA A 183 1.91 9.36 14.46
C ALA A 183 2.49 10.67 15.00
N LYS A 184 3.81 10.87 14.88
CA LYS A 184 4.48 12.12 15.27
C LYS A 184 3.90 13.32 14.54
N GLU A 185 3.86 13.25 13.21
CA GLU A 185 3.52 14.40 12.38
C GLU A 185 2.03 14.75 12.49
N THR A 186 1.15 13.77 12.71
CA THR A 186 -0.28 14.00 12.95
C THR A 186 -0.60 14.39 14.39
N GLY A 187 0.28 14.06 15.33
CA GLY A 187 -0.02 14.04 16.77
C GLY A 187 -1.01 12.95 17.17
N GLY A 188 -1.34 12.05 16.24
CA GLY A 188 -2.34 11.00 16.42
C GLY A 188 -1.72 9.63 16.68
N ARG A 189 -2.46 8.59 16.31
CA ARG A 189 -2.07 7.18 16.45
C ARG A 189 -2.32 6.42 15.16
N VAL A 190 -1.61 5.31 14.98
CA VAL A 190 -1.71 4.46 13.80
C VAL A 190 -2.11 3.05 14.22
N PHE A 191 -3.13 2.48 13.60
CA PHE A 191 -3.52 1.08 13.71
C PHE A 191 -3.00 0.33 12.48
N SER A 192 -1.83 -0.28 12.59
CA SER A 192 -1.13 -0.94 11.48
C SER A 192 -1.53 -2.41 11.38
N VAL A 193 -2.24 -2.77 10.31
CA VAL A 193 -2.89 -4.08 10.16
C VAL A 193 -1.94 -5.11 9.58
N ARG A 194 -1.89 -6.31 10.17
CA ARG A 194 -1.19 -7.48 9.64
C ARG A 194 -2.14 -8.29 8.75
N TYR A 195 -2.51 -7.72 7.61
CA TYR A 195 -3.42 -8.39 6.68
C TYR A 195 -2.77 -9.64 6.08
N ARG A 196 -3.57 -10.64 5.73
CA ARG A 196 -3.08 -11.90 5.18
C ARG A 196 -2.39 -11.68 3.84
N LEU A 197 -1.17 -12.21 3.74
CA LEU A 197 -0.37 -12.16 2.53
C LEU A 197 -0.76 -13.27 1.54
N SER A 198 -0.66 -12.93 0.26
CA SER A 198 -0.65 -13.84 -0.87
C SER A 198 0.72 -14.51 -1.03
N PRO A 199 0.87 -15.62 -1.79
CA PRO A 199 -0.16 -16.41 -2.47
C PRO A 199 -0.91 -17.38 -1.55
N GLN A 200 -0.52 -17.53 -0.28
CA GLN A 200 -1.19 -18.46 0.65
C GLN A 200 -2.65 -18.07 0.90
N ASN A 201 -2.94 -16.76 0.86
CA ASN A 201 -4.27 -16.22 1.00
C ASN A 201 -4.51 -15.22 -0.15
N PRO A 202 -5.00 -15.69 -1.32
CA PRO A 202 -5.31 -14.81 -2.44
C PRO A 202 -6.52 -13.92 -2.12
N PHE A 203 -6.82 -12.97 -3.01
CA PHE A 203 -8.06 -12.19 -3.01
C PHE A 203 -9.27 -13.11 -2.78
N PRO A 204 -10.21 -12.73 -1.89
CA PRO A 204 -10.34 -11.46 -1.17
C PRO A 204 -9.82 -11.46 0.28
N ALA A 205 -8.88 -12.33 0.65
CA ALA A 205 -8.47 -12.48 2.06
C ALA A 205 -7.96 -11.20 2.73
N ALA A 206 -7.08 -10.45 2.06
CA ALA A 206 -6.58 -9.17 2.58
C ALA A 206 -7.70 -8.12 2.71
N LEU A 207 -8.63 -8.04 1.76
CA LEU A 207 -9.77 -7.13 1.81
C LEU A 207 -10.70 -7.43 3.00
N LEU A 208 -10.95 -8.72 3.27
CA LEU A 208 -11.71 -9.16 4.43
C LEU A 208 -11.03 -8.74 5.74
N ASP A 209 -9.70 -8.85 5.82
CA ASP A 209 -8.95 -8.41 7.01
C ASP A 209 -9.00 -6.89 7.17
N CYS A 210 -8.92 -6.13 6.06
CA CYS A 210 -9.04 -4.67 6.05
C CYS A 210 -10.43 -4.22 6.55
N PHE A 211 -11.50 -4.85 6.06
CA PHE A 211 -12.86 -4.54 6.48
C PHE A 211 -13.09 -4.90 7.95
N THR A 212 -12.59 -6.07 8.37
CA THR A 212 -12.64 -6.51 9.77
C THR A 212 -11.88 -5.57 10.70
N ALA A 213 -10.71 -5.06 10.27
CA ALA A 213 -9.95 -4.06 11.01
C ALA A 213 -10.71 -2.75 11.19
N TYR A 214 -11.40 -2.30 10.14
CA TYR A 214 -12.24 -1.11 10.22
C TYR A 214 -13.41 -1.30 11.20
N LEU A 215 -14.13 -2.42 11.11
CA LEU A 215 -15.20 -2.75 12.06
C LEU A 215 -14.69 -2.89 13.49
N SER A 216 -13.51 -3.47 13.69
CA SER A 216 -12.89 -3.61 15.02
C SER A 216 -12.48 -2.27 15.62
N LEU A 217 -12.11 -1.27 14.80
CA LEU A 217 -11.88 0.10 15.29
C LEU A 217 -13.17 0.78 15.72
N LEU A 218 -14.23 0.65 14.92
CA LEU A 218 -15.53 1.25 15.18
C LEU A 218 -16.23 0.58 16.38
N HIS A 219 -16.19 -0.74 16.43
CA HIS A 219 -16.95 -1.59 17.35
C HIS A 219 -16.05 -2.68 17.93
N PRO A 220 -15.05 -2.31 18.75
CA PRO A 220 -14.10 -3.25 19.32
C PRO A 220 -14.76 -4.33 20.18
N PRO A 221 -14.19 -5.55 20.23
CA PRO A 221 -14.59 -6.54 21.22
C PRO A 221 -14.31 -6.06 22.65
N PRO A 222 -14.99 -6.62 23.68
CA PRO A 222 -14.88 -6.15 25.07
C PRO A 222 -13.47 -6.16 25.67
N ASP A 223 -12.57 -6.99 25.15
CA ASP A 223 -11.19 -7.16 25.59
C ASP A 223 -10.17 -6.39 24.73
N ALA A 224 -10.64 -5.65 23.72
CA ALA A 224 -9.76 -4.77 22.95
C ALA A 224 -9.16 -3.68 23.85
N PRO A 225 -7.90 -3.25 23.60
CA PRO A 225 -7.26 -2.26 24.44
C PRO A 225 -7.81 -0.83 24.27
N HIS A 226 -8.71 -0.62 23.32
CA HIS A 226 -9.21 0.69 22.93
C HIS A 226 -10.74 0.77 22.99
N ALA A 227 -11.23 1.98 23.26
CA ALA A 227 -12.63 2.32 23.09
C ALA A 227 -12.99 2.44 21.59
N PRO A 228 -14.29 2.37 21.23
CA PRO A 228 -14.78 2.71 19.90
C PRO A 228 -14.15 3.99 19.35
N VAL A 229 -13.61 3.92 18.13
CA VAL A 229 -13.07 5.09 17.42
C VAL A 229 -14.13 5.61 16.44
N PRO A 230 -14.59 6.87 16.55
CA PRO A 230 -15.54 7.42 15.59
C PRO A 230 -14.99 7.39 14.17
N ALA A 231 -15.83 7.07 13.18
CA ALA A 231 -15.43 7.04 11.77
C ALA A 231 -14.88 8.39 11.27
N SER A 232 -15.41 9.50 11.81
CA SER A 232 -14.93 10.87 11.57
C SER A 232 -13.52 11.14 12.13
N GLU A 233 -12.95 10.23 12.90
CA GLU A 233 -11.59 10.29 13.43
C GLU A 233 -10.65 9.28 12.74
N ILE A 234 -11.17 8.44 11.83
CA ILE A 234 -10.42 7.41 11.11
C ILE A 234 -10.06 7.91 9.70
N VAL A 235 -8.78 7.82 9.36
CA VAL A 235 -8.28 8.00 7.99
C VAL A 235 -7.68 6.69 7.52
N PHE A 236 -8.09 6.20 6.35
CA PHE A 236 -7.42 5.05 5.74
C PHE A 236 -6.08 5.51 5.18
N GLY A 237 -5.01 4.84 5.58
CA GLY A 237 -3.66 5.15 5.14
C GLY A 237 -2.96 3.95 4.54
N GLY A 238 -2.18 4.15 3.49
CA GLY A 238 -1.39 3.07 2.93
C GLY A 238 -0.53 3.50 1.77
N ASP A 239 0.49 2.70 1.48
CA ASP A 239 1.42 2.91 0.40
C ASP A 239 1.40 1.73 -0.58
N SER A 240 1.65 1.95 -1.87
CA SER A 240 1.80 0.84 -2.83
C SER A 240 0.60 -0.11 -2.79
N ALA A 241 0.82 -1.39 -2.49
CA ALA A 241 -0.21 -2.41 -2.25
C ALA A 241 -1.17 -2.07 -1.09
N GLY A 242 -0.72 -1.34 -0.06
CA GLY A 242 -1.57 -0.75 0.96
C GLY A 242 -2.53 0.30 0.40
N GLY A 243 -2.15 0.99 -0.67
CA GLY A 243 -3.05 1.83 -1.46
C GLY A 243 -4.14 1.02 -2.17
N THR A 244 -3.83 -0.21 -2.63
CA THR A 244 -4.82 -1.18 -3.10
C THR A 244 -5.81 -1.52 -1.99
N CYS A 245 -5.33 -1.84 -0.79
CA CYS A 245 -6.16 -2.12 0.38
C CYS A 245 -7.08 -0.96 0.74
N CYS A 246 -6.56 0.28 0.82
CA CYS A 246 -7.36 1.48 1.08
C CYS A 246 -8.47 1.66 0.04
N SER A 247 -8.12 1.58 -1.24
CA SER A 247 -9.03 1.84 -2.35
C SER A 247 -10.08 0.74 -2.51
N ALA A 248 -9.70 -0.53 -2.37
CA ALA A 248 -10.62 -1.66 -2.42
C ALA A 248 -11.58 -1.66 -1.22
N LEU A 249 -11.08 -1.35 -0.02
CA LEU A 249 -11.93 -1.18 1.16
C LEU A 249 -12.92 -0.03 0.96
N LEU A 250 -12.47 1.13 0.47
CA LEU A 250 -13.37 2.24 0.18
C LEU A 250 -14.45 1.85 -0.85
N GLN A 251 -14.07 1.20 -1.95
CA GLN A 251 -15.03 0.73 -2.96
C GLN A 251 -16.02 -0.30 -2.41
N LEU A 252 -15.58 -1.21 -1.53
CA LEU A 252 -16.46 -2.13 -0.81
C LEU A 252 -17.48 -1.35 0.03
N LEU A 253 -17.03 -0.37 0.82
CA LEU A 253 -17.93 0.45 1.64
C LEU A 253 -18.93 1.22 0.77
N LEU A 254 -18.48 1.86 -0.31
CA LEU A 254 -19.34 2.57 -1.25
C LEU A 254 -20.39 1.63 -1.88
N GLN A 255 -20.00 0.42 -2.26
CA GLN A 255 -20.94 -0.57 -2.81
C GLN A 255 -22.00 -1.00 -1.78
N ILE A 256 -21.61 -1.20 -0.52
CA ILE A 256 -22.53 -1.52 0.57
C ILE A 256 -23.51 -0.35 0.79
N HIS A 257 -23.02 0.89 0.79
CA HIS A 257 -23.85 2.09 0.92
C HIS A 257 -24.82 2.25 -0.26
N ARG A 258 -24.38 2.04 -1.50
CA ARG A 258 -25.23 2.07 -2.71
C ARG A 258 -26.33 1.00 -2.69
N SER A 259 -26.06 -0.13 -2.05
CA SER A 259 -27.01 -1.23 -1.90
C SER A 259 -27.97 -1.05 -0.73
N THR A 260 -27.79 0.01 0.07
CA THR A 260 -28.60 0.33 1.25
C THR A 260 -29.64 1.40 0.87
N PRO A 261 -30.88 1.36 1.42
CA PRO A 261 -31.88 2.39 1.15
C PRO A 261 -31.37 3.80 1.44
N THR A 262 -31.64 4.73 0.54
CA THR A 262 -31.21 6.13 0.63
C THR A 262 -31.55 6.75 1.99
N GLY A 263 -30.54 7.37 2.62
CA GLY A 263 -30.70 8.03 3.92
C GLY A 263 -30.50 7.12 5.13
N GLN A 264 -30.15 5.84 4.93
CA GLN A 264 -29.77 4.92 6.00
C GLN A 264 -28.28 4.59 5.95
N THR A 265 -27.66 4.48 7.11
CA THR A 265 -26.32 3.92 7.24
C THR A 265 -26.43 2.39 7.18
N PRO A 266 -25.63 1.70 6.36
CA PRO A 266 -25.61 0.24 6.36
C PRO A 266 -25.24 -0.33 7.72
N THR A 267 -25.77 -1.51 8.02
CA THR A 267 -25.46 -2.24 9.25
C THR A 267 -24.98 -3.65 8.94
N VAL A 268 -24.24 -4.23 9.87
CA VAL A 268 -23.82 -5.64 9.83
C VAL A 268 -23.87 -6.23 11.23
N ARG A 269 -24.13 -7.53 11.33
CA ARG A 269 -23.95 -8.27 12.57
C ARG A 269 -22.45 -8.42 12.87
N PHE A 270 -22.00 -7.89 14.01
CA PHE A 270 -20.61 -7.98 14.46
C PHE A 270 -20.56 -8.06 16.00
N HIS A 271 -19.94 -9.11 16.53
CA HIS A 271 -19.88 -9.42 17.96
C HIS A 271 -21.27 -9.50 18.63
N GLY A 272 -22.22 -10.15 17.96
CA GLY A 272 -23.55 -10.36 18.53
C GLY A 272 -24.42 -9.09 18.58
N LYS A 273 -24.09 -8.07 17.78
CA LYS A 273 -24.86 -6.82 17.69
C LYS A 273 -24.95 -6.35 16.24
N ASP A 274 -26.03 -5.67 15.90
CA ASP A 274 -26.14 -4.98 14.61
C ASP A 274 -25.44 -3.63 14.76
N VAL A 275 -24.38 -3.42 14.00
CA VAL A 275 -23.51 -2.25 14.11
C VAL A 275 -23.45 -1.48 12.80
N GLU A 276 -23.34 -0.16 12.87
CA GLU A 276 -23.28 0.72 11.70
C GLU A 276 -21.93 0.65 10.99
N ILE A 277 -21.96 0.84 9.67
CA ILE A 277 -20.79 0.87 8.78
C ILE A 277 -20.69 2.26 8.10
N PRO A 278 -20.35 3.34 8.83
CA PRO A 278 -20.10 4.65 8.24
C PRO A 278 -18.86 4.68 7.33
N LEU A 279 -18.73 5.70 6.48
CA LEU A 279 -17.49 5.99 5.74
C LEU A 279 -16.44 6.66 6.65
N PRO A 280 -15.12 6.48 6.40
CA PRO A 280 -14.07 7.13 7.18
C PRO A 280 -14.00 8.63 6.88
N ALA A 281 -13.26 9.39 7.69
CA ALA A 281 -13.06 10.83 7.51
C ALA A 281 -12.34 11.18 6.18
N GLY A 282 -11.46 10.30 5.70
CA GLY A 282 -10.69 10.47 4.48
C GLY A 282 -9.83 9.26 4.16
N VAL A 283 -9.20 9.30 2.98
CA VAL A 283 -8.24 8.27 2.55
C VAL A 283 -6.96 8.94 2.06
N ALA A 284 -5.81 8.53 2.58
CA ALA A 284 -4.50 9.11 2.28
C ALA A 284 -3.53 8.03 1.76
N MET A 285 -3.29 8.10 0.45
CA MET A 285 -2.52 7.10 -0.29
C MET A 285 -1.16 7.64 -0.73
N VAL A 286 -0.15 6.77 -0.68
CA VAL A 286 1.21 7.04 -1.14
C VAL A 286 1.55 6.08 -2.28
N SER A 287 1.84 6.60 -3.46
CA SER A 287 2.21 5.77 -4.61
C SER A 287 1.29 4.53 -4.80
N PRO A 288 -0.05 4.69 -4.80
CA PRO A 288 -0.94 3.55 -4.70
C PRO A 288 -0.86 2.64 -5.93
N TRP A 289 -0.85 1.33 -5.71
CA TRP A 289 -1.01 0.34 -6.76
C TRP A 289 -2.50 0.07 -6.96
N LEU A 290 -3.04 0.40 -8.14
CA LEU A 290 -4.49 0.40 -8.40
C LEU A 290 -4.86 -0.46 -9.62
N ASP A 291 -3.88 -0.87 -10.43
CA ASP A 291 -4.00 -1.81 -11.53
C ASP A 291 -3.04 -3.00 -11.32
N VAL A 292 -3.58 -4.12 -10.81
CA VAL A 292 -2.83 -5.37 -10.63
C VAL A 292 -2.34 -5.92 -11.97
N ALA A 293 -3.02 -5.60 -13.07
CA ALA A 293 -2.61 -6.00 -14.40
C ALA A 293 -1.39 -5.22 -14.91
N ARG A 294 -0.99 -4.12 -14.25
CA ARG A 294 0.19 -3.30 -14.57
C ARG A 294 0.22 -2.94 -16.07
N GLY A 295 -0.87 -2.34 -16.53
CA GLY A 295 -1.13 -2.02 -17.93
C GLY A 295 -0.79 -0.58 -18.33
N MET A 296 -0.75 0.35 -17.36
CA MET A 296 -0.60 1.78 -17.66
C MET A 296 0.75 2.13 -18.35
N PRO A 297 0.81 3.16 -19.22
CA PRO A 297 2.03 3.53 -19.93
C PRO A 297 3.21 3.91 -19.02
N SER A 298 2.97 4.64 -17.92
CA SER A 298 3.99 5.00 -16.94
C SER A 298 4.78 3.80 -16.40
N VAL A 299 4.16 2.61 -16.33
CA VAL A 299 4.77 1.35 -15.88
C VAL A 299 5.92 0.88 -16.78
N GLU A 300 6.05 1.42 -17.99
CA GLU A 300 7.23 1.21 -18.84
C GLU A 300 8.02 2.52 -19.00
N ASN A 301 7.34 3.65 -19.15
CA ASN A 301 7.96 4.91 -19.56
C ASN A 301 8.70 5.66 -18.44
N LEU A 302 8.27 5.49 -17.17
CA LEU A 302 8.84 6.20 -16.01
C LEU A 302 9.90 5.37 -15.25
N VAL A 303 10.32 4.23 -15.80
CA VAL A 303 11.41 3.39 -15.26
C VAL A 303 12.69 4.18 -15.00
N LYS A 304 12.92 5.28 -15.74
CA LYS A 304 14.07 6.17 -15.57
C LYS A 304 14.25 6.66 -14.13
N TYR A 305 13.16 6.96 -13.43
CA TYR A 305 13.21 7.50 -12.06
C TYR A 305 12.92 6.45 -10.99
N ASP A 306 12.56 5.23 -11.39
CA ASP A 306 12.07 4.24 -10.46
C ASP A 306 13.04 3.07 -10.27
N TYR A 307 12.92 2.36 -9.14
CA TYR A 307 13.66 1.14 -8.83
C TYR A 307 12.84 -0.13 -9.06
N LEU A 308 11.50 -0.05 -9.14
CA LEU A 308 10.70 -1.21 -9.47
C LEU A 308 11.01 -1.67 -10.90
N PRO A 309 11.11 -3.00 -11.15
CA PRO A 309 11.30 -3.49 -12.50
C PRO A 309 10.00 -3.37 -13.31
N THR A 310 10.11 -3.06 -14.60
CA THR A 310 8.95 -3.07 -15.49
C THR A 310 8.50 -4.51 -15.80
N PRO A 311 7.23 -4.71 -16.21
CA PRO A 311 6.78 -6.00 -16.70
C PRO A 311 7.64 -6.49 -17.86
N SER A 312 8.01 -5.62 -18.81
CA SER A 312 8.87 -6.01 -19.94
C SER A 312 10.26 -6.47 -19.51
N GLN A 313 10.83 -5.88 -18.45
CA GLN A 313 12.11 -6.32 -17.89
C GLN A 313 12.01 -7.69 -17.20
N THR A 314 10.83 -8.08 -16.69
CA THR A 314 10.64 -9.28 -15.85
C THR A 314 9.69 -10.32 -16.43
N ASP A 315 9.26 -10.17 -17.69
CA ASP A 315 8.30 -11.08 -18.34
C ASP A 315 8.81 -12.54 -18.35
N LYS A 316 10.12 -12.73 -18.51
CA LYS A 316 10.77 -14.06 -18.52
C LYS A 316 11.23 -14.55 -17.15
N LYS A 317 11.04 -13.77 -16.09
CA LYS A 317 11.49 -14.12 -14.74
C LYS A 317 10.42 -14.96 -14.06
N GLU A 318 10.80 -16.13 -13.58
CA GLU A 318 9.93 -17.04 -12.82
C GLU A 318 10.41 -17.14 -11.37
N HIS A 319 9.50 -17.46 -10.46
CA HIS A 319 9.85 -17.76 -9.07
C HIS A 319 10.28 -19.21 -8.93
N LEU A 320 11.28 -19.47 -8.07
CA LEU A 320 11.63 -20.85 -7.71
C LEU A 320 10.48 -21.52 -6.96
N LYS A 321 10.25 -22.80 -7.24
CA LYS A 321 9.22 -23.61 -6.59
C LYS A 321 9.43 -23.70 -5.08
N CYS A 322 8.35 -23.61 -4.32
CA CYS A 322 8.28 -23.81 -2.87
C CYS A 322 6.83 -24.09 -2.44
N ASP A 323 6.61 -24.39 -1.17
CA ASP A 323 5.27 -24.70 -0.64
C ASP A 323 4.22 -23.60 -0.89
N ALA A 324 4.64 -22.36 -1.13
CA ALA A 324 3.76 -21.24 -1.43
C ALA A 324 3.52 -21.01 -2.94
N TRP A 325 4.43 -21.43 -3.82
CA TRP A 325 4.37 -21.10 -5.25
C TRP A 325 5.10 -22.12 -6.15
N PRO A 326 4.55 -22.51 -7.31
CA PRO A 326 3.22 -22.15 -7.84
C PRO A 326 2.10 -22.64 -6.92
N ALA A 327 0.97 -21.94 -6.93
CA ALA A 327 -0.20 -22.37 -6.19
C ALA A 327 -0.76 -23.69 -6.73
N ASN A 328 -1.53 -24.40 -5.92
CA ASN A 328 -2.30 -25.58 -6.34
C ASN A 328 -3.78 -25.38 -5.96
N PRO A 329 -4.70 -25.21 -6.93
CA PRO A 329 -4.47 -25.17 -8.38
C PRO A 329 -3.59 -23.98 -8.82
N SER A 330 -3.00 -24.11 -10.01
CA SER A 330 -2.13 -23.08 -10.62
C SER A 330 -2.87 -21.77 -10.80
N ARG A 331 -2.17 -20.64 -10.59
CA ARG A 331 -2.72 -19.28 -10.74
C ARG A 331 -1.81 -18.39 -11.58
N ALA A 332 -2.42 -17.41 -12.25
CA ALA A 332 -1.72 -16.48 -13.12
C ALA A 332 -0.95 -15.40 -12.34
N ASP A 333 -1.44 -15.05 -11.15
CA ASP A 333 -0.88 -14.01 -10.29
C ASP A 333 -0.78 -14.49 -8.83
N LEU A 334 0.13 -13.88 -8.06
CA LEU A 334 0.29 -14.20 -6.64
C LEU A 334 -0.97 -13.82 -5.86
N TYR A 335 -1.51 -12.63 -6.15
CA TYR A 335 -2.58 -12.00 -5.39
C TYR A 335 -3.97 -12.54 -5.74
N CYS A 336 -4.28 -12.77 -7.00
CA CYS A 336 -5.63 -13.18 -7.42
C CYS A 336 -5.61 -14.20 -8.56
N GLU A 337 -6.78 -14.75 -8.87
CA GLU A 337 -6.98 -15.50 -10.11
C GLU A 337 -6.87 -14.57 -11.32
N GLY A 338 -6.41 -15.10 -12.46
CA GLY A 338 -6.24 -14.32 -13.69
C GLY A 338 -7.55 -13.69 -14.18
N SER A 339 -8.67 -14.41 -14.05
CA SER A 339 -9.99 -13.89 -14.42
C SER A 339 -10.38 -12.66 -13.60
N ALA A 340 -9.96 -12.57 -12.34
CA ALA A 340 -10.26 -11.49 -11.41
C ALA A 340 -9.33 -10.26 -11.51
N LEU A 341 -8.29 -10.28 -12.36
CA LEU A 341 -7.30 -9.18 -12.46
C LEU A 341 -7.92 -7.80 -12.70
N LEU A 342 -9.06 -7.73 -13.39
CA LEU A 342 -9.75 -6.46 -13.71
C LEU A 342 -10.97 -6.21 -12.81
N HIS A 343 -11.19 -7.05 -11.79
CA HIS A 343 -12.28 -6.85 -10.85
C HIS A 343 -12.05 -5.56 -10.06
N PRO A 344 -13.07 -4.68 -9.86
CA PRO A 344 -12.89 -3.40 -9.17
C PRO A 344 -12.35 -3.49 -7.73
N LEU A 345 -12.57 -4.62 -7.04
CA LEU A 345 -12.00 -4.87 -5.69
C LEU A 345 -10.61 -5.53 -5.71
N VAL A 346 -10.10 -5.89 -6.90
CA VAL A 346 -8.72 -6.38 -7.12
C VAL A 346 -7.86 -5.24 -7.67
N SER A 347 -8.33 -4.61 -8.74
CA SER A 347 -7.72 -3.44 -9.38
C SER A 347 -8.69 -2.27 -9.27
N PRO A 348 -8.63 -1.48 -8.19
CA PRO A 348 -9.52 -0.34 -7.97
C PRO A 348 -9.59 0.66 -9.12
N LEU A 349 -8.56 0.74 -9.96
CA LEU A 349 -8.59 1.58 -11.17
C LEU A 349 -9.73 1.21 -12.14
N ALA A 350 -10.22 -0.04 -12.11
CA ALA A 350 -11.36 -0.49 -12.90
C ALA A 350 -12.70 0.07 -12.42
N ALA A 351 -12.78 0.54 -11.16
CA ALA A 351 -14.00 1.14 -10.62
C ALA A 351 -14.32 2.46 -11.32
N LYS A 352 -15.54 2.56 -11.86
CA LYS A 352 -16.01 3.73 -12.61
C LYS A 352 -16.63 4.80 -11.73
N ASP A 353 -17.20 4.45 -10.60
CA ASP A 353 -17.91 5.37 -9.72
C ASP A 353 -17.22 5.49 -8.35
N TRP A 354 -16.72 6.68 -8.08
CA TRP A 354 -16.12 7.13 -6.82
C TRP A 354 -16.97 8.22 -6.15
N SER A 355 -18.15 8.54 -6.68
CA SER A 355 -19.06 9.49 -6.05
C SER A 355 -19.39 9.08 -4.61
N ALA A 356 -19.67 10.07 -3.76
CA ALA A 356 -19.85 9.92 -2.32
C ALA A 356 -18.62 9.43 -1.54
N SER A 357 -17.43 9.30 -2.17
CA SER A 357 -16.19 9.09 -1.43
C SER A 357 -15.93 10.23 -0.45
N PRO A 358 -15.31 9.95 0.71
CA PRO A 358 -14.71 11.01 1.51
C PRO A 358 -13.53 11.64 0.75
N PRO A 359 -12.96 12.76 1.23
CA PRO A 359 -11.79 13.37 0.60
C PRO A 359 -10.64 12.37 0.40
N LEU A 360 -9.93 12.48 -0.72
CA LEU A 360 -8.80 11.62 -1.07
C LEU A 360 -7.50 12.42 -1.18
N PHE A 361 -6.44 11.90 -0.58
CA PHE A 361 -5.09 12.43 -0.69
C PHE A 361 -4.19 11.45 -1.45
N PHE A 362 -3.42 12.00 -2.38
CA PHE A 362 -2.42 11.27 -3.16
C PHE A 362 -1.07 11.96 -3.00
N SER A 363 -0.07 11.18 -2.59
CA SER A 363 1.34 11.56 -2.71
C SER A 363 2.06 10.58 -3.60
N VAL A 364 2.53 11.04 -4.76
CA VAL A 364 3.14 10.17 -5.77
C VAL A 364 4.46 10.74 -6.27
N GLY A 365 5.36 9.88 -6.72
CA GLY A 365 6.53 10.31 -7.47
C GLY A 365 6.25 10.48 -8.95
N GLU A 366 7.24 10.92 -9.72
CA GLU A 366 7.30 10.71 -11.17
C GLU A 366 7.74 9.26 -11.43
N GLU A 367 6.87 8.32 -11.06
CA GLU A 367 7.16 6.90 -10.83
C GLU A 367 6.34 5.97 -11.74
N LEU A 368 6.60 4.66 -11.68
CA LEU A 368 5.94 3.66 -12.51
C LEU A 368 4.42 3.57 -12.31
N LEU A 369 3.91 3.84 -11.10
CA LEU A 369 2.47 3.75 -10.78
C LEU A 369 1.73 5.10 -10.89
N ARG A 370 2.41 6.14 -11.40
CA ARG A 370 1.90 7.52 -11.41
C ARG A 370 0.58 7.66 -12.17
N ASP A 371 0.44 7.02 -13.34
CA ASP A 371 -0.78 7.17 -14.15
C ASP A 371 -2.01 6.59 -13.46
N GLU A 372 -1.85 5.48 -12.74
CA GLU A 372 -2.95 4.81 -12.05
C GLU A 372 -3.56 5.74 -10.99
N GLY A 373 -2.70 6.40 -10.21
CA GLY A 373 -3.10 7.43 -9.25
C GLY A 373 -3.76 8.63 -9.93
N ALA A 374 -3.15 9.14 -11.00
CA ALA A 374 -3.64 10.32 -11.73
C ALA A 374 -5.03 10.08 -12.36
N VAL A 375 -5.25 8.92 -12.97
CA VAL A 375 -6.53 8.52 -13.57
C VAL A 375 -7.61 8.43 -12.50
N LEU A 376 -7.35 7.74 -11.39
CA LEU A 376 -8.35 7.63 -10.31
C LEU A 376 -8.66 9.00 -9.72
N ALA A 377 -7.63 9.80 -9.39
CA ALA A 377 -7.78 11.14 -8.84
C ALA A 377 -8.62 12.05 -9.74
N GLN A 378 -8.30 12.12 -11.04
CA GLN A 378 -9.06 12.92 -12.00
C GLN A 378 -10.49 12.44 -12.17
N ARG A 379 -10.71 11.11 -12.25
CA ARG A 379 -12.05 10.54 -12.33
C ARG A 379 -12.89 10.88 -11.09
N ALA A 380 -12.33 10.74 -9.89
CA ALA A 380 -13.03 11.06 -8.66
C ALA A 380 -13.31 12.58 -8.54
N ALA A 381 -12.36 13.43 -8.94
CA ALA A 381 -12.55 14.88 -8.96
C ALA A 381 -13.71 15.31 -9.88
N THR A 382 -13.82 14.73 -11.08
CA THR A 382 -14.94 15.01 -12.00
C THR A 382 -16.30 14.51 -11.48
N GLN A 383 -16.28 13.59 -10.51
CA GLN A 383 -17.45 13.08 -9.79
C GLN A 383 -17.75 13.86 -8.49
N GLY A 384 -17.06 14.99 -8.27
CA GLY A 384 -17.29 15.88 -7.13
C GLY A 384 -16.59 15.46 -5.84
N VAL A 385 -15.69 14.49 -5.88
CA VAL A 385 -14.87 14.10 -4.72
C VAL A 385 -13.75 15.11 -4.51
N PRO A 386 -13.54 15.66 -3.31
CA PRO A 386 -12.39 16.53 -3.03
C PRO A 386 -11.07 15.76 -3.10
N ILE A 387 -10.17 16.22 -3.96
CA ILE A 387 -8.85 15.58 -4.19
C ILE A 387 -7.71 16.51 -3.76
N VAL A 388 -6.80 15.99 -2.95
CA VAL A 388 -5.50 16.61 -2.66
C VAL A 388 -4.40 15.79 -3.35
N TRP A 389 -3.81 16.35 -4.41
CA TRP A 389 -2.78 15.70 -5.22
C TRP A 389 -1.41 16.36 -5.01
N ARG A 390 -0.40 15.56 -4.64
CA ARG A 390 1.00 15.98 -4.49
C ARG A 390 1.89 15.05 -5.30
N GLU A 391 2.39 15.55 -6.43
CA GLU A 391 3.31 14.82 -7.30
C GLU A 391 4.73 15.38 -7.14
N PHE A 392 5.70 14.50 -6.91
CA PHE A 392 7.08 14.87 -6.66
C PHE A 392 7.95 14.53 -7.87
N GLU A 393 8.47 15.57 -8.53
CA GLU A 393 9.28 15.45 -9.74
C GLU A 393 10.47 14.51 -9.53
N ALA A 394 10.70 13.61 -10.49
CA ALA A 394 11.77 12.62 -10.49
C ALA A 394 11.85 11.73 -9.23
N MET A 395 10.85 11.71 -8.35
CA MET A 395 10.88 10.84 -7.18
C MET A 395 10.43 9.42 -7.53
N PRO A 396 11.09 8.37 -6.99
CA PRO A 396 10.72 6.97 -7.22
C PRO A 396 9.46 6.56 -6.45
N HIS A 397 9.01 5.32 -6.68
CA HIS A 397 7.94 4.69 -5.92
C HIS A 397 8.16 4.75 -4.40
N CYS A 398 7.17 5.22 -3.64
CA CYS A 398 7.26 5.31 -2.16
C CYS A 398 8.50 6.06 -1.65
N PHE A 399 8.99 7.08 -2.39
CA PHE A 399 10.27 7.73 -2.10
C PHE A 399 10.41 8.21 -0.66
N ALA A 400 9.33 8.69 -0.02
CA ALA A 400 9.38 9.27 1.32
C ALA A 400 9.80 8.26 2.40
N MET A 401 9.46 6.98 2.20
CA MET A 401 9.83 5.89 3.12
C MET A 401 11.23 5.32 2.81
N LEU A 402 11.74 5.55 1.60
CA LEU A 402 13.04 5.03 1.14
C LEU A 402 14.17 6.04 1.27
N LEU A 403 13.85 7.32 1.06
CA LEU A 403 14.78 8.43 0.92
C LEU A 403 14.51 9.49 2.00
N GLU A 404 14.53 9.10 3.27
CA GLU A 404 14.19 10.01 4.38
C GLU A 404 14.99 11.33 4.38
N ALA A 405 16.20 11.32 3.84
CA ALA A 405 17.11 12.47 3.80
C ALA A 405 16.80 13.50 2.71
N VAL A 406 15.94 13.20 1.72
CA VAL A 406 15.60 14.20 0.70
C VAL A 406 14.53 15.15 1.22
N ASN A 407 14.64 16.44 0.89
CA ASN A 407 13.72 17.46 1.41
C ASN A 407 12.26 17.18 1.04
N GLY A 408 12.01 16.54 -0.12
CA GLY A 408 10.68 16.12 -0.53
C GLY A 408 10.00 15.18 0.47
N SER A 409 10.75 14.35 1.20
CA SER A 409 10.20 13.40 2.17
C SER A 409 9.60 14.14 3.36
N ALA A 410 10.24 15.22 3.82
CA ALA A 410 9.68 16.07 4.87
C ALA A 410 8.39 16.77 4.40
N VAL A 411 8.35 17.25 3.16
CA VAL A 411 7.14 17.85 2.56
C VAL A 411 6.02 16.81 2.45
N HIS A 412 6.32 15.60 2.00
CA HIS A 412 5.36 14.49 1.95
C HIS A 412 4.69 14.27 3.31
N TYR A 413 5.47 14.05 4.37
CA TYR A 413 4.91 13.76 5.69
C TYR A 413 4.11 14.95 6.25
N ALA A 414 4.55 16.17 5.99
CA ALA A 414 3.83 17.37 6.42
C ALA A 414 2.48 17.52 5.71
N GLU A 415 2.41 17.32 4.39
CA GLU A 415 1.17 17.37 3.60
C GLU A 415 0.22 16.22 3.97
N TYR A 416 0.74 15.00 4.12
CA TYR A 416 -0.03 13.84 4.56
C TYR A 416 -0.66 14.11 5.93
N ALA A 417 0.14 14.56 6.90
CA ALA A 417 -0.35 14.81 8.25
C ALA A 417 -1.33 15.99 8.31
N LYS A 418 -1.11 17.03 7.49
CA LYS A 418 -2.04 18.15 7.34
C LYS A 418 -3.39 17.66 6.83
N PHE A 419 -3.41 16.86 5.76
CA PHE A 419 -4.64 16.29 5.23
C PHE A 419 -5.39 15.49 6.30
N CYS A 420 -4.71 14.57 7.00
CA CYS A 420 -5.34 13.77 8.05
C CYS A 420 -5.96 14.63 9.17
N ARG A 421 -5.25 15.65 9.64
CA ARG A 421 -5.79 16.56 10.66
C ARG A 421 -7.00 17.34 10.15
N GLU A 422 -6.93 17.87 8.92
CA GLU A 422 -7.99 18.70 8.36
C GLU A 422 -9.29 17.91 8.17
N VAL A 423 -9.24 16.68 7.66
CA VAL A 423 -10.44 15.85 7.50
C VAL A 423 -11.03 15.43 8.84
N VAL A 424 -10.20 15.08 9.83
CA VAL A 424 -10.66 14.72 11.18
C VAL A 424 -11.23 15.91 11.96
N GLN A 425 -10.77 17.13 11.65
CA GLN A 425 -11.36 18.36 12.18
C GLN A 425 -12.69 18.74 11.49
N GLY A 426 -13.16 17.94 10.52
CA GLY A 426 -14.38 18.21 9.77
C GLY A 426 -14.25 19.39 8.81
N LYS A 427 -13.02 19.77 8.42
CA LYS A 427 -12.81 20.84 7.46
C LYS A 427 -13.38 20.40 6.10
N LYS A 428 -14.17 21.28 5.47
CA LYS A 428 -14.61 21.07 4.10
C LYS A 428 -13.40 21.12 3.17
N MET A 429 -13.07 19.98 2.58
CA MET A 429 -11.94 19.87 1.66
C MET A 429 -12.34 20.33 0.25
N GLU A 430 -11.35 20.84 -0.46
CA GLU A 430 -11.46 21.27 -1.85
C GLU A 430 -10.34 20.64 -2.69
N ASN A 431 -10.51 20.69 -4.00
CA ASN A 431 -9.50 20.25 -4.96
C ASN A 431 -8.22 21.06 -4.82
N SER A 432 -7.08 20.38 -4.68
CA SER A 432 -5.75 21.00 -4.56
C SER A 432 -4.72 20.10 -5.22
N GLY A 433 -4.26 20.45 -6.42
CA GLY A 433 -3.22 19.72 -7.14
C GLY A 433 -1.91 20.51 -7.23
N GLU A 434 -0.81 19.86 -6.90
CA GLU A 434 0.53 20.46 -7.01
C GLU A 434 1.56 19.45 -7.53
N ILE A 435 2.41 19.90 -8.46
CA ILE A 435 3.66 19.24 -8.84
C ILE A 435 4.81 19.98 -8.12
N ILE A 436 5.66 19.23 -7.43
CA ILE A 436 6.71 19.74 -6.54
C ILE A 436 8.07 19.36 -7.13
N ALA A 437 8.89 20.36 -7.45
CA ALA A 437 10.21 20.16 -8.04
C ALA A 437 11.20 19.48 -7.07
N ALA A 438 12.00 18.53 -7.58
CA ALA A 438 12.83 17.63 -6.77
C ALA A 438 13.82 18.35 -5.82
N LYS A 439 14.52 19.37 -6.32
CA LYS A 439 15.60 20.07 -5.60
C LYS A 439 15.12 21.35 -4.91
N THR A 440 14.35 22.17 -5.62
CA THR A 440 13.94 23.51 -5.15
C THR A 440 12.67 23.49 -4.33
N LEU A 441 11.88 22.41 -4.39
CA LEU A 441 10.53 22.30 -3.84
C LEU A 441 9.57 23.37 -4.38
N ALA A 442 9.89 23.99 -5.52
CA ALA A 442 8.99 24.91 -6.20
C ALA A 442 7.70 24.16 -6.56
N ARG A 443 6.55 24.79 -6.26
CA ARG A 443 5.22 24.22 -6.46
C ARG A 443 4.61 24.79 -7.73
N LYS A 444 4.12 23.91 -8.60
CA LYS A 444 3.30 24.25 -9.76
C LYS A 444 1.89 23.72 -9.50
N ASN A 445 0.91 24.60 -9.48
CA ASN A 445 -0.50 24.19 -9.37
C ASN A 445 -0.93 23.43 -10.63
N VAL A 446 -1.78 22.43 -10.44
CA VAL A 446 -2.45 21.70 -11.51
C VAL A 446 -3.93 21.51 -11.15
N ASP A 447 -4.80 21.65 -12.14
CA ASP A 447 -6.22 21.33 -11.98
C ASP A 447 -6.40 19.80 -11.92
N VAL A 448 -6.77 19.30 -10.74
CA VAL A 448 -6.95 17.86 -10.51
C VAL A 448 -8.05 17.24 -11.37
N ALA A 449 -9.02 18.02 -11.86
CA ALA A 449 -10.15 17.51 -12.64
C ALA A 449 -9.85 17.43 -14.14
N SER A 450 -8.76 18.03 -14.63
CA SER A 450 -8.50 18.14 -16.07
C SER A 450 -7.04 18.05 -16.50
N GLU A 451 -6.06 18.24 -15.59
CA GLU A 451 -4.63 18.36 -15.92
C GLU A 451 -3.76 17.23 -15.33
N LEU A 452 -4.33 16.19 -14.70
CA LEU A 452 -3.53 15.09 -14.15
C LEU A 452 -3.16 14.06 -15.22
N THR A 453 -4.04 13.80 -16.19
CA THR A 453 -3.81 12.81 -17.25
C THR A 453 -4.66 13.07 -18.48
N ASP A 454 -4.09 12.79 -19.65
CA ASP A 454 -4.79 12.82 -20.95
C ASP A 454 -5.40 11.46 -21.32
N LEU A 455 -5.23 10.42 -20.48
CA LEU A 455 -5.75 9.08 -20.74
C LEU A 455 -7.28 9.06 -20.62
N THR A 456 -7.97 8.60 -21.67
CA THR A 456 -9.42 8.38 -21.59
C THR A 456 -9.74 7.07 -20.87
N ASP A 457 -10.97 6.97 -20.39
CA ASP A 457 -11.47 5.79 -19.69
C ASP A 457 -11.44 4.52 -20.57
N GLU A 458 -11.62 4.66 -21.89
CA GLU A 458 -11.49 3.58 -22.86
C GLU A 458 -10.04 3.14 -23.03
N GLN A 459 -9.10 4.08 -23.12
CA GLN A 459 -7.66 3.79 -23.20
C GLN A 459 -7.19 3.06 -21.93
N VAL A 460 -7.63 3.51 -20.76
CA VAL A 460 -7.32 2.86 -19.48
C VAL A 460 -7.79 1.39 -19.50
N VAL A 461 -9.03 1.13 -19.90
CA VAL A 461 -9.56 -0.25 -20.00
C VAL A 461 -8.75 -1.08 -21.00
N GLU A 462 -8.37 -0.51 -22.15
CA GLU A 462 -7.55 -1.20 -23.14
C GLU A 462 -6.16 -1.57 -22.59
N PHE A 463 -5.50 -0.64 -21.91
CA PHE A 463 -4.20 -0.88 -21.27
C PHE A 463 -4.28 -1.96 -20.19
N MET A 464 -5.29 -1.89 -19.31
CA MET A 464 -5.51 -2.92 -18.28
C MET A 464 -5.75 -4.30 -18.90
N ARG A 465 -6.55 -4.40 -19.98
CA ARG A 465 -6.77 -5.65 -20.73
C ARG A 465 -5.47 -6.21 -21.32
N LYS A 466 -4.65 -5.37 -21.96
CA LYS A 466 -3.33 -5.79 -22.48
C LYS A 466 -2.42 -6.30 -21.35
N GLY A 467 -2.47 -5.67 -20.17
CA GLY A 467 -1.77 -6.11 -18.97
C GLY A 467 -2.22 -7.50 -18.52
N LYS A 468 -3.54 -7.73 -18.45
CA LYS A 468 -4.14 -9.04 -18.11
C LYS A 468 -3.72 -10.11 -19.10
N ASP A 469 -3.83 -9.84 -20.40
CA ASP A 469 -3.45 -10.79 -21.47
C ASP A 469 -1.97 -11.16 -21.39
N ARG A 470 -1.09 -10.22 -21.01
CA ARG A 470 0.33 -10.49 -20.77
C ARG A 470 0.53 -11.46 -19.61
N ILE A 471 -0.13 -11.25 -18.47
CA ILE A 471 -0.03 -12.10 -17.29
C ILE A 471 -0.53 -13.52 -17.60
N GLU A 472 -1.70 -13.64 -18.23
CA GLU A 472 -2.26 -14.96 -18.58
C GLU A 472 -1.40 -15.70 -19.63
N ARG A 473 -0.83 -14.99 -20.62
CA ARG A 473 0.14 -15.60 -21.56
C ARG A 473 1.40 -16.08 -20.85
N LYS A 474 1.87 -15.38 -19.82
CA LYS A 474 3.02 -15.82 -19.02
C LYS A 474 2.73 -17.13 -18.30
N MET A 475 1.55 -17.26 -17.69
CA MET A 475 1.09 -18.51 -17.06
C MET A 475 1.07 -19.68 -18.05
N ARG A 476 0.43 -19.51 -19.21
CA ARG A 476 0.34 -20.57 -20.25
C ARG A 476 1.70 -21.06 -20.73
N ARG A 477 2.66 -20.15 -20.96
CA ARG A 477 4.05 -20.49 -21.33
C ARG A 477 4.75 -21.33 -20.25
N GLY A 478 4.52 -21.00 -18.97
CA GLY A 478 5.06 -21.76 -17.83
C GLY A 478 4.48 -23.17 -17.72
N GLU A 479 3.19 -23.34 -18.07
CA GLU A 479 2.55 -24.66 -18.09
C GLU A 479 3.09 -25.54 -19.23
N GLU A 480 3.20 -25.01 -20.46
CA GLU A 480 3.73 -25.74 -21.62
C GLU A 480 5.16 -26.26 -21.39
N THR A 481 6.05 -25.41 -20.86
CA THR A 481 7.44 -25.77 -20.55
C THR A 481 7.56 -26.79 -19.42
N SER A 482 6.57 -26.85 -18.51
CA SER A 482 6.54 -27.85 -17.43
C SER A 482 6.11 -29.25 -17.89
N VAL A 483 5.37 -29.35 -19.00
CA VAL A 483 4.90 -30.61 -19.60
C VAL A 483 5.97 -31.26 -20.49
N GLU A 484 6.93 -30.48 -21.01
CA GLU A 484 8.04 -30.98 -21.83
C GLU A 484 9.20 -31.62 -21.04
N ALA A 485 9.14 -31.66 -19.70
CA ALA A 485 10.02 -32.47 -18.87
C ALA A 485 9.63 -33.98 -18.96
N ARG A 486 9.63 -34.54 -20.17
CA ARG A 486 9.56 -35.99 -20.38
C ARG A 486 10.90 -36.61 -19.97
N PRO A 487 10.90 -37.82 -19.36
CA PRO A 487 12.15 -38.49 -19.01
C PRO A 487 12.95 -38.72 -20.29
N MET A 488 14.18 -38.19 -20.33
CA MET A 488 15.16 -38.61 -21.33
C MET A 488 15.41 -40.10 -21.13
N LEU A 489 14.98 -40.90 -22.10
CA LEU A 489 15.49 -42.26 -22.33
C LEU A 489 16.86 -42.19 -22.98
#